data_AF-A0A7X7C1E2-F1
#
_entry.id   AF-A0A7X7C1E2-F1
#
_cell.length_a   1.000
_cell.length_b   1.000
_cell.length_c   1.000
_cell.angle_alpha   90.00
_cell.angle_beta   90.00
_cell.angle_gamma   90.00
#
_symmetry.space_group_name_H-M   'P 1'
#
loop_
_entity.id
_entity.type
_entity.pdbx_description
1 polymer ?
#
loop_
_entity_poly.entity_id
_entity_poly.type
_entity_poly.pdbx_seq_one_letter_code
_entity_poly.pdbx_strand_id
1 'polypeptide(L)'
;MKSEQLSFESAINFSNRLVDKRMNSMRTLFMFFDGFGEIYQNEKKKLPFHINIIDELRADENAHSRILAKFLMYEDLISREYDIFKSFIGYLVENYNNKKDFQKIEVKWPTLTVEKERIDLWIRDSNYVLIVENKVQNAGDQYKQLERYIDTSKNYGYKEEDIYVLYLPPTYEKEPDTESWGKYYETDIYNNRYLKLSFRDDILPWLKNDVLHNVRIKERLLMSSLEQYIDHLEGKFSLRTINDKMNMKLQEFIKENLEITNAEPEYSLTKVLEKKEEVEDALNQLKQLEHSIKIDHFKKWERCLKDKYKDFDIVNNWSQGNKTNYLGVKIVEGESIFSLIIGYDIQSIYYGISRHFATDAKDNRLNFEEIITELNLTKDDNWYGYRITSFENAYMRLSALIDKVVNRKQYQIKDTSIGEDISVNQIK
;
A
#
# COMPACT_ATOMS: atom_id res chain seq x y z
N MET A 1 -29.33 -46.66 -27.88
CA MET A 1 -28.53 -46.20 -29.05
C MET A 1 -29.05 -44.91 -29.69
N LYS A 2 -30.14 -44.88 -30.49
CA LYS A 2 -30.61 -43.61 -31.13
C LYS A 2 -31.06 -42.54 -30.11
N SER A 3 -31.74 -42.93 -29.04
CA SER A 3 -32.18 -42.02 -27.97
C SER A 3 -31.01 -41.45 -27.15
N GLU A 4 -29.99 -42.25 -26.89
CA GLU A 4 -28.77 -41.84 -26.16
C GLU A 4 -27.93 -40.87 -26.99
N GLN A 5 -27.76 -41.13 -28.30
CA GLN A 5 -27.09 -40.20 -29.22
C GLN A 5 -27.81 -38.85 -29.31
N LEU A 6 -29.15 -38.84 -29.39
CA LEU A 6 -29.95 -37.61 -29.37
C LEU A 6 -29.81 -36.84 -28.04
N SER A 7 -29.72 -37.54 -26.90
CA SER A 7 -29.52 -36.90 -25.60
C SER A 7 -28.13 -36.25 -25.48
N PHE A 8 -27.11 -36.92 -26.01
CA PHE A 8 -25.71 -36.46 -25.97
C PHE A 8 -25.50 -35.24 -26.88
N GLU A 9 -26.09 -35.26 -28.08
CA GLU A 9 -26.06 -34.12 -29.00
C GLU A 9 -26.83 -32.90 -28.44
N SER A 10 -27.93 -33.13 -27.71
CA SER A 10 -28.62 -32.05 -27.00
C SER A 10 -27.77 -31.42 -25.88
N ALA A 11 -27.01 -32.24 -25.15
CA ALA A 11 -26.14 -31.79 -24.07
C ALA A 11 -24.95 -30.96 -24.59
N ILE A 12 -24.34 -31.39 -25.70
CA ILE A 12 -23.27 -30.63 -26.39
C ILE A 12 -23.82 -29.29 -26.89
N ASN A 13 -25.00 -29.28 -27.52
CA ASN A 13 -25.62 -28.05 -28.01
C ASN A 13 -25.95 -27.08 -26.87
N PHE A 14 -26.42 -27.59 -25.72
CA PHE A 14 -26.65 -26.77 -24.53
C PHE A 14 -25.34 -26.18 -23.98
N SER A 15 -24.28 -27.01 -23.88
CA SER A 15 -22.96 -26.56 -23.44
C SER A 15 -22.38 -25.47 -24.35
N ASN A 16 -22.45 -25.65 -25.66
CA ASN A 16 -21.97 -24.66 -26.62
C ASN A 16 -22.74 -23.35 -26.49
N ARG A 17 -24.07 -23.39 -26.37
CA ARG A 17 -24.89 -22.18 -26.13
C ARG A 17 -24.52 -21.46 -24.83
N LEU A 18 -24.17 -22.19 -23.77
CA LEU A 18 -23.70 -21.59 -22.53
C LEU A 18 -22.35 -20.89 -22.69
N VAL A 19 -21.41 -21.52 -23.41
CA VAL A 19 -20.10 -20.92 -23.73
C VAL A 19 -20.28 -19.66 -24.57
N ASP A 20 -21.09 -19.72 -25.63
CA ASP A 20 -21.38 -18.58 -26.50
C ASP A 20 -22.02 -17.42 -25.73
N LYS A 21 -22.99 -17.72 -24.85
CA LYS A 21 -23.62 -16.71 -23.99
C LYS A 21 -22.58 -16.03 -23.10
N ARG A 22 -21.69 -16.80 -22.46
CA ARG A 22 -20.63 -16.27 -21.61
C ARG A 22 -19.62 -15.43 -22.38
N MET A 23 -19.20 -15.87 -23.57
CA MET A 23 -18.29 -15.11 -24.43
C MET A 23 -18.90 -13.79 -24.88
N ASN A 24 -20.18 -13.79 -25.25
CA ASN A 24 -20.91 -12.56 -25.59
C ASN A 24 -21.01 -11.61 -24.39
N SER A 25 -21.33 -12.12 -23.19
CA SER A 25 -21.34 -11.31 -21.97
C SER A 25 -19.99 -10.66 -21.67
N MET A 26 -18.89 -11.42 -21.80
CA MET A 26 -17.54 -10.86 -21.64
C MET A 26 -17.23 -9.79 -22.69
N ARG A 27 -17.62 -10.00 -23.95
CA ARG A 27 -17.42 -9.02 -25.03
C ARG A 27 -18.18 -7.73 -24.75
N THR A 28 -19.44 -7.82 -24.31
CA THR A 28 -20.23 -6.66 -23.93
C THR A 28 -19.59 -5.92 -22.76
N LEU A 29 -19.06 -6.63 -21.76
CA LEU A 29 -18.35 -6.04 -20.62
C LEU A 29 -17.08 -5.29 -21.07
N PHE A 30 -16.28 -5.87 -21.96
CA PHE A 30 -15.11 -5.17 -22.52
C PHE A 30 -15.51 -3.93 -23.32
N MET A 31 -16.53 -4.02 -24.17
CA MET A 31 -17.05 -2.85 -24.89
C MET A 31 -17.53 -1.74 -23.95
N PHE A 32 -18.18 -2.11 -22.85
CA PHE A 32 -18.56 -1.17 -21.80
C PHE A 32 -17.33 -0.47 -21.20
N PHE A 33 -16.28 -1.23 -20.85
CA PHE A 33 -15.05 -0.66 -20.29
C PHE A 33 -14.28 0.22 -21.29
N ASP A 34 -14.26 -0.16 -22.57
CA ASP A 34 -13.66 0.64 -23.63
C ASP A 34 -14.40 1.97 -23.78
N GLY A 35 -15.74 1.95 -23.82
CA GLY A 35 -16.56 3.15 -23.89
C GLY A 35 -16.42 4.05 -22.65
N PHE A 36 -16.43 3.46 -21.45
CA PHE A 36 -16.17 4.18 -20.21
C PHE A 36 -14.79 4.84 -20.23
N GLY A 37 -13.76 4.09 -20.65
CA GLY A 37 -12.38 4.55 -20.75
C GLY A 37 -12.24 5.72 -21.72
N GLU A 38 -12.89 5.66 -22.88
CA GLU A 38 -12.88 6.75 -23.86
C GLU A 38 -13.49 8.03 -23.28
N ILE A 39 -14.67 7.95 -22.65
CA ILE A 39 -15.31 9.11 -22.02
C ILE A 39 -14.43 9.67 -20.91
N TYR A 40 -13.90 8.81 -20.05
CA TYR A 40 -13.01 9.21 -18.97
C TYR A 40 -11.80 9.99 -19.49
N GLN A 41 -11.10 9.47 -20.52
CA GLN A 41 -9.94 10.15 -21.08
C GLN A 41 -10.31 11.47 -21.77
N ASN A 42 -11.46 11.52 -22.43
CA ASN A 42 -11.93 12.73 -23.11
C ASN A 42 -12.36 13.84 -22.13
N GLU A 43 -13.00 13.49 -21.02
CA GLU A 43 -13.36 14.46 -19.99
C GLU A 43 -12.15 14.86 -19.14
N LYS A 44 -11.24 13.93 -18.83
CA LYS A 44 -10.00 14.23 -18.11
C LYS A 44 -9.14 15.30 -18.80
N LYS A 45 -9.07 15.28 -20.13
CA LYS A 45 -8.37 16.32 -20.94
C LYS A 45 -8.98 17.72 -20.83
N LYS A 46 -10.23 17.85 -20.35
CA LYS A 46 -10.94 19.13 -20.18
C LYS A 46 -10.75 19.74 -18.80
N LEU A 47 -10.19 18.97 -17.85
CA LEU A 47 -9.91 19.46 -16.51
C LEU A 47 -8.77 20.48 -16.57
N PRO A 48 -8.84 21.57 -15.79
CA PRO A 48 -7.71 22.48 -15.66
C PRO A 48 -6.52 21.77 -15.02
N PHE A 49 -5.32 22.33 -15.19
CA PHE A 49 -4.14 21.83 -14.51
C PHE A 49 -4.36 21.83 -13.00
N HIS A 50 -4.31 20.64 -12.40
CA HIS A 50 -4.48 20.40 -10.98
C HIS A 50 -3.25 19.66 -10.48
N ILE A 51 -2.66 20.15 -9.40
CA ILE A 51 -1.52 19.52 -8.73
C ILE A 51 -1.80 19.44 -7.25
N ASN A 52 -1.63 18.25 -6.70
CA ASN A 52 -1.66 17.99 -5.28
C ASN A 52 -0.40 17.20 -4.91
N ILE A 53 0.45 17.77 -4.05
CA ILE A 53 1.74 17.15 -3.72
C ILE A 53 1.54 15.83 -2.97
N ILE A 54 0.46 15.71 -2.20
CA ILE A 54 0.14 14.51 -1.42
C ILE A 54 -0.28 13.36 -2.34
N ASP A 55 -1.05 13.68 -3.41
CA ASP A 55 -1.38 12.71 -4.48
C ASP A 55 -0.10 12.20 -5.17
N GLU A 56 0.79 13.11 -5.58
CA GLU A 56 2.03 12.78 -6.30
C GLU A 56 3.00 11.95 -5.45
N LEU A 57 3.06 12.22 -4.14
CA LEU A 57 3.85 11.45 -3.18
C LEU A 57 3.21 10.12 -2.80
N ARG A 58 1.97 9.85 -3.23
CA ARG A 58 1.21 8.63 -2.95
C ARG A 58 1.15 8.32 -1.46
N ALA A 59 0.59 9.25 -0.69
CA ALA A 59 0.45 9.12 0.75
C ALA A 59 -0.10 7.73 1.17
N ASP A 60 0.71 7.01 1.95
CA ASP A 60 0.33 5.77 2.59
C ASP A 60 -0.50 6.04 3.86
N GLU A 61 -1.01 4.99 4.49
CA GLU A 61 -1.77 5.09 5.75
C GLU A 61 -1.00 5.88 6.82
N ASN A 62 0.29 5.59 6.98
CA ASN A 62 1.16 6.25 7.94
C ASN A 62 1.36 7.74 7.61
N ALA A 63 1.33 8.14 6.33
CA ALA A 63 1.40 9.55 5.93
C ALA A 63 0.20 10.33 6.46
N HIS A 64 -1.00 9.77 6.42
CA HIS A 64 -2.20 10.41 6.99
C HIS A 64 -2.05 10.64 8.50
N SER A 65 -1.53 9.67 9.25
CA SER A 65 -1.25 9.81 10.68
C SER A 65 -0.20 10.91 10.95
N ARG A 66 0.87 10.97 10.13
CA ARG A 66 1.89 12.04 10.22
C ARG A 66 1.32 13.43 9.94
N ILE A 67 0.48 13.56 8.90
CA ILE A 67 -0.13 14.84 8.54
C ILE A 67 -1.09 15.31 9.64
N LEU A 68 -1.99 14.43 10.09
CA LEU A 68 -2.93 14.75 11.17
C LEU A 68 -2.19 15.13 12.46
N ALA A 69 -1.13 14.41 12.82
CA ALA A 69 -0.30 14.74 13.97
C ALA A 69 0.30 16.15 13.86
N LYS A 70 0.74 16.58 12.67
CA LYS A 70 1.28 17.94 12.46
C LYS A 70 0.23 19.02 12.65
N PHE A 71 -1.01 18.78 12.22
CA PHE A 71 -2.10 19.73 12.46
C PHE A 71 -2.49 19.80 13.93
N LEU A 72 -2.62 18.64 14.61
CA LEU A 72 -2.98 18.60 16.03
C LEU A 72 -1.87 19.16 16.94
N MET A 73 -0.60 19.05 16.53
CA MET A 73 0.54 19.64 17.25
C MET A 73 0.78 21.13 16.96
N TYR A 74 -0.04 21.77 16.12
CA TYR A 74 0.10 23.20 15.89
C TYR A 74 -0.14 23.96 17.21
N GLU A 75 0.92 24.62 17.69
CA GLU A 75 0.90 25.49 18.86
C GLU A 75 0.96 26.94 18.38
N ASP A 76 -0.05 27.75 18.73
CA ASP A 76 0.02 29.18 18.48
C ASP A 76 1.10 29.79 19.38
N LEU A 77 2.13 30.40 18.75
CA LEU A 77 3.30 30.89 19.48
C LEU A 77 2.98 32.04 20.46
N ILE A 78 1.83 32.71 20.32
CA ILE A 78 1.44 33.83 21.19
C ILE A 78 0.63 33.31 22.37
N SER A 79 -0.44 32.55 22.14
CA SER A 79 -1.26 32.01 23.22
C SER A 79 -0.62 30.79 23.90
N ARG A 80 0.33 30.12 23.24
CA ARG A 80 0.89 28.81 23.64
C ARG A 80 -0.19 27.73 23.71
N GLU A 81 -1.20 27.85 22.85
CA GLU A 81 -2.37 26.98 22.82
C GLU A 81 -2.39 26.09 21.59
N TYR A 82 -2.96 24.89 21.77
CA TYR A 82 -3.13 23.89 20.72
C TYR A 82 -4.53 24.01 20.08
N ASP A 83 -4.80 25.16 19.46
CA ASP A 83 -6.15 25.55 19.02
C ASP A 83 -6.80 24.52 18.09
N ILE A 84 -6.03 23.91 17.17
CA ILE A 84 -6.54 22.87 16.26
C ILE A 84 -6.94 21.61 17.05
N PHE A 85 -6.12 21.17 18.00
CA PHE A 85 -6.45 19.99 18.79
C PHE A 85 -7.62 20.25 19.75
N LYS A 86 -7.71 21.46 20.34
CA LYS A 86 -8.88 21.87 21.10
C LYS A 86 -10.14 21.89 20.24
N SER A 87 -10.06 22.39 19.01
CA SER A 87 -11.14 22.32 18.02
C SER A 87 -11.54 20.87 17.74
N PHE A 88 -10.58 19.95 17.59
CA PHE A 88 -10.88 18.54 17.39
C PHE A 88 -11.63 17.94 18.58
N ILE A 89 -11.18 18.16 19.82
CA ILE A 89 -11.88 17.67 21.01
C ILE A 89 -13.28 18.30 21.13
N GLY A 90 -13.42 19.59 20.83
CA GLY A 90 -14.72 20.28 20.76
C GLY A 90 -15.66 19.61 19.76
N TYR A 91 -15.17 19.34 18.55
CA TYR A 91 -15.90 18.61 17.51
C TYR A 91 -16.39 17.24 18.00
N LEU A 92 -15.55 16.47 18.71
CA LEU A 92 -15.96 15.18 19.29
C LEU A 92 -17.09 15.34 20.31
N VAL A 93 -16.97 16.32 21.21
CA VAL A 93 -17.95 16.57 22.28
C VAL A 93 -19.29 17.04 21.72
N GLU A 94 -19.26 17.90 20.69
CA GLU A 94 -20.46 18.45 20.08
C GLU A 94 -21.22 17.42 19.24
N ASN A 95 -20.51 16.64 18.42
CA ASN A 95 -21.14 15.68 17.50
C ASN A 95 -21.44 14.32 18.15
N TYR A 96 -20.76 13.97 19.25
CA TYR A 96 -20.96 12.71 19.98
C TYR A 96 -21.30 12.97 21.45
N ASN A 97 -22.29 13.81 21.69
CA ASN A 97 -22.71 14.24 23.03
C ASN A 97 -23.15 13.09 23.98
N ASN A 98 -23.45 11.91 23.44
CA ASN A 98 -23.74 10.70 24.20
C ASN A 98 -22.48 10.07 24.82
N LYS A 99 -21.28 10.45 24.36
CA LYS A 99 -19.97 9.99 24.87
C LYS A 99 -19.35 11.03 25.80
N LYS A 100 -20.03 11.25 26.93
CA LYS A 100 -19.70 12.31 27.91
C LYS A 100 -18.26 12.24 28.43
N ASP A 101 -17.64 11.07 28.46
CA ASP A 101 -16.27 10.93 28.95
C ASP A 101 -15.25 11.72 28.13
N PHE A 102 -15.50 11.98 26.84
CA PHE A 102 -14.61 12.83 26.03
C PHE A 102 -14.59 14.28 26.50
N GLN A 103 -15.60 14.74 27.25
CA GLN A 103 -15.61 16.07 27.88
C GLN A 103 -14.55 16.21 29.00
N LYS A 104 -14.01 15.10 29.50
CA LYS A 104 -12.95 15.11 30.52
C LYS A 104 -11.56 15.38 29.93
N ILE A 105 -11.41 15.31 28.60
CA ILE A 105 -10.14 15.58 27.93
C ILE A 105 -9.86 17.08 27.98
N GLU A 106 -8.80 17.45 28.69
CA GLU A 106 -8.34 18.82 28.81
C GLU A 106 -6.97 18.96 28.14
N VAL A 107 -6.90 19.66 27.01
CA VAL A 107 -5.65 19.83 26.25
C VAL A 107 -4.78 20.91 26.92
N LYS A 108 -3.64 20.52 27.48
CA LYS A 108 -2.66 21.43 28.13
C LYS A 108 -1.31 21.39 27.43
N TRP A 109 -0.60 20.28 27.56
CA TRP A 109 0.76 20.08 27.04
C TRP A 109 0.86 18.69 26.40
N PRO A 110 0.07 18.45 25.33
CA PRO A 110 -0.02 17.13 24.72
C PRO A 110 1.30 16.71 24.08
N THR A 111 1.68 15.46 24.31
CA THR A 111 2.76 14.75 23.64
C THR A 111 2.19 13.81 22.59
N LEU A 112 2.40 14.11 21.32
CA LEU A 112 1.98 13.29 20.18
C LEU A 112 3.17 12.51 19.59
N THR A 113 2.96 11.23 19.31
CA THR A 113 3.91 10.39 18.57
C THR A 113 3.18 9.58 17.51
N VAL A 114 3.84 9.35 16.38
CA VAL A 114 3.33 8.57 15.23
C VAL A 114 4.15 7.29 15.12
N GLU A 115 3.48 6.15 14.91
CA GLU A 115 4.07 4.79 14.83
C GLU A 115 4.86 4.31 16.07
N LYS A 116 4.88 5.07 17.16
CA LYS A 116 5.60 4.68 18.38
C LYS A 116 4.86 3.53 19.05
N GLU A 117 5.59 2.47 19.39
CA GLU A 117 5.01 1.19 19.87
C GLU A 117 4.00 0.57 18.88
N ARG A 118 4.13 0.90 17.58
CA ARG A 118 3.19 0.52 16.51
C ARG A 118 1.78 1.09 16.68
N ILE A 119 1.61 2.16 17.45
CA ILE A 119 0.34 2.91 17.53
C ILE A 119 0.40 4.02 16.47
N ASP A 120 -0.57 4.04 15.55
CA ASP A 120 -0.56 4.97 14.40
C ASP A 120 -0.45 6.42 14.85
N LEU A 121 -1.29 6.83 15.81
CA LEU A 121 -1.17 8.12 16.45
C LEU A 121 -1.51 8.01 17.95
N TRP A 122 -0.52 8.35 18.77
CA TRP A 122 -0.59 8.23 20.22
C TRP A 122 -0.42 9.59 20.87
N ILE A 123 -1.52 10.13 21.39
CA ILE A 123 -1.61 11.46 21.99
C ILE A 123 -1.77 11.30 23.49
N ARG A 124 -0.97 12.01 24.28
CA ARG A 124 -1.00 11.92 25.74
C ARG A 124 -0.84 13.29 26.37
N ASP A 125 -1.52 13.51 27.47
CA ASP A 125 -1.25 14.62 28.39
C ASP A 125 -1.10 14.07 29.81
N SER A 126 -1.11 14.92 30.81
CA SER A 126 -1.05 14.55 32.23
C SER A 126 -2.27 13.75 32.71
N ASN A 127 -3.44 13.91 32.08
CA ASN A 127 -4.72 13.37 32.54
C ASN A 127 -5.45 12.51 31.50
N TYR A 128 -4.88 12.27 30.32
CA TYR A 128 -5.51 11.37 29.34
C TYR A 128 -4.48 10.76 28.38
N VAL A 129 -4.92 9.67 27.76
CA VAL A 129 -4.34 9.08 26.58
C VAL A 129 -5.41 8.96 25.51
N LEU A 130 -5.15 9.45 24.31
CA LEU A 130 -5.98 9.26 23.13
C LEU A 130 -5.19 8.41 22.12
N ILE A 131 -5.60 7.16 21.98
CA ILE A 131 -5.11 6.22 20.98
C ILE A 131 -5.93 6.45 19.71
N VAL A 132 -5.28 6.68 18.59
CA VAL A 132 -5.92 6.83 17.29
C VAL A 132 -5.39 5.75 16.37
N GLU A 133 -6.28 4.84 15.97
CA GLU A 133 -6.01 3.83 14.94
C GLU A 133 -6.56 4.33 13.61
N ASN A 134 -5.68 4.53 12.64
CA ASN A 134 -6.00 5.06 11.33
C ASN A 134 -6.23 3.91 10.35
N LYS A 135 -7.42 3.87 9.75
CA LYS A 135 -7.82 2.89 8.74
C LYS A 135 -8.24 3.56 7.43
N VAL A 136 -7.70 4.73 7.11
CA VAL A 136 -8.07 5.51 5.91
C VAL A 136 -7.89 4.73 4.61
N GLN A 137 -7.01 3.72 4.57
CA GLN A 137 -6.84 2.83 3.41
C GLN A 137 -7.68 1.56 3.47
N ASN A 138 -8.62 1.47 4.42
CA ASN A 138 -9.45 0.30 4.68
C ASN A 138 -8.64 -0.98 4.99
N ALA A 139 -7.46 -0.83 5.61
CA ALA A 139 -6.62 -1.96 5.99
C ALA A 139 -7.33 -2.88 6.99
N GLY A 140 -7.06 -4.19 6.93
CA GLY A 140 -7.62 -5.16 7.88
C GLY A 140 -7.14 -4.92 9.32
N ASP A 141 -7.95 -5.31 10.30
CA ASP A 141 -7.54 -5.24 11.70
C ASP A 141 -6.57 -6.37 12.03
N GLN A 142 -5.63 -6.09 12.93
CA GLN A 142 -4.76 -7.14 13.46
C GLN A 142 -5.36 -7.75 14.72
N TYR A 143 -5.18 -9.05 14.90
CA TYR A 143 -5.61 -9.76 16.12
C TYR A 143 -5.09 -9.05 17.37
N LYS A 144 -5.99 -8.73 18.33
CA LYS A 144 -5.70 -8.03 19.60
C LYS A 144 -4.95 -6.70 19.46
N GLN A 145 -5.13 -5.98 18.36
CA GLN A 145 -4.43 -4.72 18.11
C GLN A 145 -4.74 -3.66 19.16
N LEU A 146 -6.02 -3.35 19.37
CA LEU A 146 -6.45 -2.36 20.34
C LEU A 146 -6.13 -2.80 21.79
N GLU A 147 -6.23 -4.10 22.09
CA GLU A 147 -5.81 -4.64 23.40
C GLU A 147 -4.37 -4.27 23.73
N ARG A 148 -3.44 -4.48 22.77
CA ARG A 148 -2.03 -4.14 22.96
C ARG A 148 -1.81 -2.65 23.17
N TYR A 149 -2.52 -1.79 22.46
CA TYR A 149 -2.33 -0.34 22.59
C TYR A 149 -2.81 0.20 23.94
N ILE A 150 -3.95 -0.31 24.42
CA ILE A 150 -4.47 0.03 25.74
C ILE A 150 -3.50 -0.47 26.83
N ASP A 151 -3.06 -1.73 26.76
CA ASP A 151 -2.07 -2.27 27.69
C ASP A 151 -0.73 -1.51 27.65
N THR A 152 -0.27 -1.13 26.46
CA THR A 152 0.93 -0.30 26.30
C THR A 152 0.78 1.03 27.03
N SER A 153 -0.38 1.68 26.90
CA SER A 153 -0.65 2.95 27.59
C SER A 153 -0.66 2.78 29.10
N LYS A 154 -1.23 1.68 29.62
CA LYS A 154 -1.18 1.34 31.05
C LYS A 154 0.24 1.09 31.55
N ASN A 155 1.07 0.40 30.75
CA ASN A 155 2.47 0.15 31.07
C ASN A 155 3.31 1.43 31.13
N TYR A 156 2.86 2.49 30.44
CA TYR A 156 3.45 3.84 30.52
C TYR A 156 2.92 4.67 31.71
N GLY A 157 2.13 4.06 32.62
CA GLY A 157 1.70 4.66 33.88
C GLY A 157 0.34 5.35 33.84
N TYR A 158 -0.38 5.30 32.71
CA TYR A 158 -1.72 5.86 32.60
C TYR A 158 -2.76 4.94 33.24
N LYS A 159 -3.74 5.53 33.92
CA LYS A 159 -4.86 4.78 34.47
C LYS A 159 -5.79 4.34 33.37
N GLU A 160 -6.43 3.20 33.56
CA GLU A 160 -7.36 2.66 32.57
C GLU A 160 -8.52 3.61 32.31
N GLU A 161 -9.00 4.37 33.30
CA GLU A 161 -10.08 5.37 33.23
C GLU A 161 -9.75 6.62 32.39
N ASP A 162 -8.46 6.85 32.13
CA ASP A 162 -7.95 8.01 31.39
C ASP A 162 -7.61 7.68 29.92
N ILE A 163 -7.88 6.45 29.47
CA ILE A 163 -7.56 5.97 28.11
C ILE A 163 -8.77 6.05 27.19
N TYR A 164 -8.60 6.66 26.03
CA TYR A 164 -9.60 6.87 24.99
C TYR A 164 -9.12 6.27 23.68
N VAL A 165 -10.05 5.81 22.86
CA VAL A 165 -9.76 5.17 21.56
C VAL A 165 -10.58 5.84 20.47
N LEU A 166 -9.91 6.29 19.41
CA LEU A 166 -10.51 6.68 18.14
C LEU A 166 -10.13 5.67 17.07
N TYR A 167 -11.11 5.25 16.29
CA TYR A 167 -10.92 4.43 15.10
C TYR A 167 -11.33 5.23 13.87
N LEU A 168 -10.40 5.41 12.92
CA LEU A 168 -10.57 6.30 11.77
C LEU A 168 -10.67 5.56 10.43
N PRO A 169 -11.82 4.94 10.09
CA PRO A 169 -12.01 4.29 8.80
C PRO A 169 -12.17 5.31 7.65
N PRO A 170 -12.15 4.88 6.36
CA PRO A 170 -12.37 5.80 5.26
C PRO A 170 -13.81 6.33 5.25
N THR A 171 -14.76 5.43 5.50
CA THR A 171 -16.20 5.66 5.61
C THR A 171 -16.74 4.89 6.81
N TYR A 172 -17.99 5.10 7.19
CA TYR A 172 -18.63 4.40 8.30
C TYR A 172 -18.88 2.90 8.11
N GLU A 173 -18.64 2.36 6.91
CA GLU A 173 -18.91 0.95 6.56
C GLU A 173 -17.98 -0.04 7.28
N LYS A 174 -16.85 0.43 7.83
CA LYS A 174 -15.89 -0.40 8.56
C LYS A 174 -16.05 -0.22 10.07
N GLU A 175 -16.08 -1.33 10.80
CA GLU A 175 -15.94 -1.39 12.25
C GLU A 175 -14.64 -2.12 12.62
N PRO A 176 -14.06 -1.87 13.80
CA PRO A 176 -13.00 -2.72 14.31
C PRO A 176 -13.53 -4.12 14.59
N ASP A 177 -12.80 -5.15 14.14
CA ASP A 177 -13.09 -6.53 14.48
C ASP A 177 -13.13 -6.73 16.02
N THR A 178 -14.09 -7.52 16.52
CA THR A 178 -14.21 -7.79 17.96
C THR A 178 -12.94 -8.40 18.56
N GLU A 179 -12.22 -9.22 17.78
CA GLU A 179 -10.93 -9.80 18.16
C GLU A 179 -9.80 -8.76 18.32
N SER A 180 -9.93 -7.60 17.70
CA SER A 180 -8.98 -6.49 17.85
C SER A 180 -9.02 -5.91 19.28
N TRP A 181 -10.21 -5.84 19.86
CA TRP A 181 -10.45 -5.37 21.23
C TRP A 181 -9.98 -6.35 22.30
N GLY A 182 -10.07 -7.65 22.01
CA GLY A 182 -9.70 -8.71 22.93
C GLY A 182 -10.38 -8.55 24.30
N LYS A 183 -9.61 -8.51 25.39
CA LYS A 183 -10.17 -8.39 26.76
C LYS A 183 -10.90 -7.06 27.04
N TYR A 184 -10.76 -6.06 26.18
CA TYR A 184 -11.39 -4.75 26.32
C TYR A 184 -12.73 -4.62 25.59
N TYR A 185 -13.15 -5.65 24.86
CA TYR A 185 -14.47 -5.68 24.23
C TYR A 185 -15.57 -5.60 25.30
N GLU A 186 -16.61 -4.79 25.05
CA GLU A 186 -17.73 -4.53 25.98
C GLU A 186 -17.35 -3.96 27.37
N THR A 187 -16.10 -3.52 27.56
CA THR A 187 -15.68 -2.80 28.78
C THR A 187 -16.09 -1.33 28.77
N ASP A 188 -15.81 -0.61 29.86
CA ASP A 188 -16.05 0.84 29.93
C ASP A 188 -15.34 1.62 28.82
N ILE A 189 -14.13 1.22 28.43
CA ILE A 189 -13.42 1.85 27.30
C ILE A 189 -14.24 1.74 26.02
N TYR A 190 -14.70 0.53 25.69
CA TYR A 190 -15.50 0.28 24.49
C TYR A 190 -16.86 1.00 24.51
N ASN A 191 -17.54 0.98 25.67
CA ASN A 191 -18.88 1.53 25.77
C ASN A 191 -18.88 3.07 25.84
N ASN A 192 -17.90 3.68 26.52
CA ASN A 192 -17.97 5.09 26.89
C ASN A 192 -16.82 5.95 26.33
N ARG A 193 -15.64 5.36 26.09
CA ARG A 193 -14.41 6.08 25.71
C ARG A 193 -13.85 5.67 24.35
N TYR A 194 -14.71 5.08 23.52
CA TYR A 194 -14.46 4.74 22.14
C TYR A 194 -15.37 5.54 21.19
N LEU A 195 -14.77 6.04 20.11
CA LEU A 195 -15.46 6.66 18.99
C LEU A 195 -14.92 6.13 17.64
N LYS A 196 -15.84 5.90 16.71
CA LYS A 196 -15.55 5.68 15.30
C LYS A 196 -15.83 6.98 14.54
N LEU A 197 -14.83 7.52 13.85
CA LEU A 197 -14.94 8.74 13.06
C LEU A 197 -14.41 8.46 11.66
N SER A 198 -15.21 8.60 10.63
CA SER A 198 -14.74 8.42 9.27
C SER A 198 -13.90 9.60 8.77
N PHE A 199 -12.93 9.33 7.90
CA PHE A 199 -12.22 10.42 7.23
C PHE A 199 -13.13 11.23 6.31
N ARG A 200 -14.05 10.56 5.61
CA ARG A 200 -14.95 11.20 4.64
C ARG A 200 -15.97 12.12 5.29
N ASP A 201 -16.65 11.63 6.31
CA ASP A 201 -17.85 12.28 6.84
C ASP A 201 -17.59 13.06 8.14
N ASP A 202 -16.41 12.90 8.77
CA ASP A 202 -16.06 13.59 10.02
C ASP A 202 -14.77 14.41 9.90
N ILE A 203 -13.62 13.77 9.62
CA ILE A 203 -12.32 14.46 9.59
C ILE A 203 -12.26 15.50 8.47
N LEU A 204 -12.72 15.17 7.26
CA LEU A 204 -12.73 16.10 6.13
C LEU A 204 -13.64 17.31 6.39
N PRO A 205 -14.92 17.14 6.80
CA PRO A 205 -15.77 18.27 7.20
C PRO A 205 -15.19 19.10 8.34
N TRP A 206 -14.63 18.48 9.38
CA TRP A 206 -13.99 19.21 10.49
C TRP A 206 -12.81 20.07 10.00
N LEU A 207 -11.91 19.50 9.20
CA LEU A 207 -10.78 20.25 8.62
C LEU A 207 -11.26 21.43 7.77
N LYS A 208 -12.33 21.24 6.98
CA LYS A 208 -12.84 22.25 6.06
C LYS A 208 -13.61 23.36 6.77
N ASN A 209 -14.51 22.99 7.68
CA ASN A 209 -15.49 23.92 8.24
C ASN A 209 -15.01 24.55 9.55
N ASP A 210 -14.25 23.81 10.36
CA ASP A 210 -13.85 24.22 11.71
C ASP A 210 -12.38 24.62 11.77
N VAL A 211 -11.48 23.94 11.04
CA VAL A 211 -10.05 24.26 11.07
C VAL A 211 -9.72 25.35 10.06
N LEU A 212 -9.89 25.08 8.76
CA LEU A 212 -9.45 25.97 7.67
C LEU A 212 -10.06 27.38 7.79
N HIS A 213 -11.36 27.47 8.12
CA HIS A 213 -12.04 28.76 8.30
C HIS A 213 -11.51 29.61 9.48
N ASN A 214 -10.90 28.97 10.48
CA ASN A 214 -10.40 29.63 11.69
C ASN A 214 -8.88 29.86 11.68
N VAL A 215 -8.16 29.41 10.63
CA VAL A 215 -6.71 29.64 10.51
C VAL A 215 -6.44 31.13 10.26
N ARG A 216 -5.53 31.70 11.06
CA ARG A 216 -5.10 33.09 10.92
C ARG A 216 -4.38 33.30 9.58
N ILE A 217 -4.71 34.38 8.87
CA ILE A 217 -4.13 34.73 7.55
C ILE A 217 -2.58 34.74 7.52
N LYS A 218 -1.94 35.03 8.66
CA LYS A 218 -0.46 35.02 8.78
C LYS A 218 0.15 33.61 8.63
N GLU A 219 -0.61 32.55 8.92
CA GLU A 219 -0.15 31.16 8.88
C GLU A 219 -0.29 30.55 7.48
N ARG A 220 0.27 31.23 6.47
CA ARG A 220 0.08 30.86 5.05
C ARG A 220 0.50 29.43 4.71
N LEU A 221 1.58 28.94 5.33
CA LEU A 221 2.06 27.58 5.10
C LEU A 221 1.13 26.53 5.70
N LEU A 222 0.56 26.79 6.88
CA LEU A 222 -0.44 25.93 7.50
C LEU A 222 -1.71 25.91 6.64
N MET A 223 -2.20 27.09 6.23
CA MET A 223 -3.39 27.21 5.37
C MET A 223 -3.20 26.43 4.06
N SER A 224 -2.07 26.63 3.37
CA SER A 224 -1.75 25.88 2.15
C SER A 224 -1.64 24.37 2.38
N SER A 225 -1.08 23.94 3.52
CA SER A 225 -0.98 22.52 3.88
C SER A 225 -2.36 21.90 4.15
N LEU A 226 -3.25 22.64 4.81
CA LEU A 226 -4.65 22.24 5.04
C LEU A 226 -5.41 22.14 3.73
N GLU A 227 -5.30 23.14 2.84
CA GLU A 227 -5.92 23.13 1.52
C GLU A 227 -5.47 21.91 0.69
N GLN A 228 -4.16 21.61 0.68
CA GLN A 228 -3.62 20.43 0.00
C GLN A 228 -4.16 19.13 0.60
N TYR A 229 -4.25 19.02 1.92
CA TYR A 229 -4.77 17.81 2.56
C TYR A 229 -6.28 17.63 2.37
N ILE A 230 -7.04 18.72 2.45
CA ILE A 230 -8.49 18.73 2.16
C ILE A 230 -8.72 18.31 0.71
N ASP A 231 -8.04 18.92 -0.26
CA ASP A 231 -8.16 18.54 -1.68
C ASP A 231 -7.71 17.09 -1.94
N HIS A 232 -6.69 16.59 -1.21
CA HIS A 232 -6.28 15.19 -1.26
C HIS A 232 -7.39 14.24 -0.78
N LEU A 233 -7.99 14.52 0.38
CA LEU A 233 -9.12 13.75 0.90
C LEU A 233 -10.35 13.85 -0.01
N GLU A 234 -10.67 15.03 -0.54
CA GLU A 234 -11.72 15.19 -1.54
C GLU A 234 -11.43 14.35 -2.79
N GLY A 235 -10.17 14.24 -3.21
CA GLY A 235 -9.76 13.35 -4.30
C GLY A 235 -9.99 11.88 -3.98
N LYS A 236 -9.52 11.44 -2.81
CA LYS A 236 -9.67 10.07 -2.32
C LYS A 236 -11.12 9.63 -2.26
N PHE A 237 -12.02 10.51 -1.87
CA PHE A 237 -13.45 10.22 -1.75
C PHE A 237 -14.28 10.62 -2.98
N SER A 238 -13.62 11.00 -4.09
CA SER A 238 -14.27 11.45 -5.33
C SER A 238 -15.23 12.64 -5.14
N LEU A 239 -14.89 13.55 -4.23
CA LEU A 239 -15.64 14.75 -3.86
C LEU A 239 -15.06 16.04 -4.46
N ARG A 240 -13.96 15.98 -5.23
CA ARG A 240 -13.39 17.18 -5.87
C ARG A 240 -14.39 17.75 -6.89
N THR A 241 -14.80 19.00 -6.68
CA THR A 241 -15.75 19.70 -7.54
C THR A 241 -15.25 19.91 -8.96
N ILE A 242 -13.93 19.99 -9.15
CA ILE A 242 -13.29 20.03 -10.48
C ILE A 242 -13.72 18.84 -11.37
N ASN A 243 -14.03 17.70 -10.75
CA ASN A 243 -14.41 16.47 -11.45
C ASN A 243 -15.93 16.35 -11.67
N ASP A 244 -16.76 17.24 -11.13
CA ASP A 244 -18.23 17.08 -11.13
C ASP A 244 -18.78 16.84 -12.53
N LYS A 245 -18.37 17.65 -13.51
CA LYS A 245 -18.82 17.52 -14.90
C LYS A 245 -18.40 16.20 -15.53
N MET A 246 -17.19 15.73 -15.22
CA MET A 246 -16.70 14.43 -15.69
C MET A 246 -17.49 13.31 -15.04
N ASN A 247 -17.67 13.36 -13.71
CA ASN A 247 -18.41 12.37 -12.93
C ASN A 247 -19.86 12.27 -13.40
N MET A 248 -20.53 13.40 -13.67
CA MET A 248 -21.88 13.41 -14.23
C MET A 248 -21.96 12.65 -15.55
N LYS A 249 -21.05 12.92 -16.50
CA LYS A 249 -21.03 12.21 -17.80
C LYS A 249 -20.74 10.73 -17.69
N LEU A 250 -19.83 10.35 -16.79
CA LEU A 250 -19.55 8.94 -16.52
C LEU A 250 -20.77 8.24 -15.92
N GLN A 251 -21.47 8.90 -14.99
CA GLN A 251 -22.72 8.39 -14.40
C GLN A 251 -23.85 8.31 -15.43
N GLU A 252 -23.98 9.28 -16.34
CA GLU A 252 -24.94 9.25 -17.46
C GLU A 252 -24.66 8.05 -18.37
N PHE A 253 -23.40 7.86 -18.80
CA PHE A 253 -23.00 6.70 -19.58
C PHE A 253 -23.33 5.37 -18.89
N ILE A 254 -23.04 5.27 -17.58
CA ILE A 254 -23.38 4.07 -16.79
C ILE A 254 -24.90 3.86 -16.76
N LYS A 255 -25.68 4.91 -16.49
CA LYS A 255 -27.15 4.83 -16.43
C LYS A 255 -27.75 4.36 -17.76
N GLU A 256 -27.26 4.90 -18.87
CA GLU A 256 -27.69 4.52 -20.21
C GLU A 256 -27.35 3.05 -20.52
N ASN A 257 -26.12 2.62 -20.24
CA ASN A 257 -25.68 1.23 -20.50
C ASN A 257 -26.36 0.21 -19.58
N LEU A 258 -26.78 0.62 -18.38
CA LEU A 258 -27.54 -0.21 -17.46
C LEU A 258 -29.06 -0.16 -17.71
N GLU A 259 -29.51 0.66 -18.66
CA GLU A 259 -30.93 0.88 -18.98
C GLU A 259 -31.75 1.33 -17.74
N ILE A 260 -31.13 2.12 -16.86
CA ILE A 260 -31.74 2.64 -15.63
C ILE A 260 -32.06 4.14 -15.70
N THR A 261 -31.98 4.74 -16.89
CA THR A 261 -32.39 6.13 -17.11
C THR A 261 -33.88 6.27 -16.80
N ASN A 262 -34.20 6.98 -15.71
CA ASN A 262 -35.56 7.16 -15.18
C ASN A 262 -36.25 5.88 -14.66
N ALA A 263 -35.50 4.82 -14.35
CA ALA A 263 -36.08 3.64 -13.72
C ALA A 263 -36.35 3.84 -12.23
N GLU A 264 -37.23 3.00 -11.65
CA GLU A 264 -37.55 3.06 -10.22
C GLU A 264 -36.29 2.85 -9.35
N PRO A 265 -36.16 3.54 -8.20
CA PRO A 265 -34.97 3.49 -7.36
C PRO A 265 -34.58 2.08 -6.92
N GLU A 266 -35.54 1.24 -6.52
CA GLU A 266 -35.28 -0.13 -6.05
C GLU A 266 -34.74 -1.02 -7.17
N TYR A 267 -35.31 -0.89 -8.38
CA TYR A 267 -34.81 -1.60 -9.56
C TYR A 267 -33.41 -1.13 -9.94
N SER A 268 -33.20 0.19 -9.95
CA SER A 268 -31.90 0.80 -10.26
C SER A 268 -30.82 0.36 -9.28
N LEU A 269 -31.12 0.34 -7.97
CA LEU A 269 -30.20 -0.12 -6.93
C LEU A 269 -29.86 -1.60 -7.12
N THR A 270 -30.85 -2.45 -7.36
CA THR A 270 -30.64 -3.88 -7.59
C THR A 270 -29.71 -4.10 -8.79
N LYS A 271 -29.97 -3.43 -9.92
CA LYS A 271 -29.12 -3.51 -11.12
C LYS A 271 -27.68 -3.08 -10.89
N VAL A 272 -27.48 -1.98 -10.15
CA VAL A 272 -26.15 -1.49 -9.81
C VAL A 272 -25.41 -2.46 -8.91
N LEU A 273 -26.06 -3.04 -7.91
CA LEU A 273 -25.46 -4.02 -7.00
C LEU A 273 -25.04 -5.30 -7.74
N GLU A 274 -25.93 -5.87 -8.56
CA GLU A 274 -25.62 -7.04 -9.40
C GLU A 274 -24.38 -6.78 -10.28
N LYS A 275 -24.32 -5.60 -10.93
CA LYS A 275 -23.19 -5.26 -11.81
C LYS A 275 -21.91 -4.94 -11.05
N LYS A 276 -22.01 -4.38 -9.85
CA LYS A 276 -20.85 -4.19 -8.98
C LYS A 276 -20.21 -5.54 -8.63
N GLU A 277 -21.03 -6.53 -8.25
CA GLU A 277 -20.57 -7.89 -7.96
C GLU A 277 -19.89 -8.53 -9.18
N GLU A 278 -20.51 -8.46 -10.37
CA GLU A 278 -19.91 -8.99 -11.61
C GLU A 278 -18.54 -8.34 -11.94
N VAL A 279 -18.41 -7.03 -11.73
CA VAL A 279 -17.14 -6.31 -11.95
C VAL A 279 -16.10 -6.71 -10.91
N GLU A 280 -16.48 -6.86 -9.64
CA GLU A 280 -15.59 -7.32 -8.57
C GLU A 280 -15.03 -8.73 -8.87
N ASP A 281 -15.88 -9.65 -9.34
CA ASP A 281 -15.47 -10.98 -9.78
C ASP A 281 -14.49 -10.94 -10.95
N ALA A 282 -14.78 -10.12 -11.98
CA ALA A 282 -13.90 -9.95 -13.13
C ALA A 282 -12.53 -9.37 -12.71
N LEU A 283 -12.52 -8.38 -11.81
CA LEU A 283 -11.29 -7.81 -11.24
C LEU A 283 -10.49 -8.86 -10.47
N ASN A 284 -11.14 -9.73 -9.71
CA ASN A 284 -10.47 -10.80 -8.99
C ASN A 284 -9.82 -11.81 -9.95
N GLN A 285 -10.48 -12.16 -11.05
CA GLN A 285 -9.88 -13.03 -12.09
C GLN A 285 -8.70 -12.36 -12.79
N LEU A 286 -8.78 -11.06 -13.09
CA LEU A 286 -7.68 -10.30 -13.67
C LEU A 286 -6.46 -10.25 -12.73
N LYS A 287 -6.66 -10.05 -11.42
CA LYS A 287 -5.58 -10.12 -10.42
C LYS A 287 -4.91 -11.49 -10.38
N GLN A 288 -5.68 -12.57 -10.45
CA GLN A 288 -5.13 -13.93 -10.51
C GLN A 288 -4.32 -14.16 -11.79
N LEU A 289 -4.82 -13.68 -12.93
CA LEU A 289 -4.12 -13.76 -14.21
C LEU A 289 -2.81 -12.94 -14.19
N GLU A 290 -2.83 -11.72 -13.64
CA GLU A 290 -1.64 -10.91 -13.44
C GLU A 290 -0.58 -11.67 -12.63
N HIS A 291 -0.98 -12.30 -11.51
CA HIS A 291 -0.08 -13.12 -10.71
C HIS A 291 0.49 -14.30 -11.50
N SER A 292 -0.35 -15.01 -12.27
CA SER A 292 0.10 -16.13 -13.12
C SER A 292 1.12 -15.67 -14.17
N ILE A 293 0.87 -14.55 -14.83
CA ILE A 293 1.79 -13.97 -15.83
C ILE A 293 3.12 -13.60 -15.19
N LYS A 294 3.10 -12.99 -13.98
CA LYS A 294 4.32 -12.70 -13.21
C LYS A 294 5.12 -13.98 -12.92
N ILE A 295 4.46 -15.08 -12.56
CA ILE A 295 5.14 -16.38 -12.38
C ILE A 295 5.71 -16.92 -13.70
N ASP A 296 5.02 -16.76 -14.82
CA ASP A 296 5.52 -17.19 -16.13
C ASP A 296 6.78 -16.42 -16.57
N HIS A 297 6.92 -15.14 -16.16
CA HIS A 297 8.17 -14.42 -16.27
C HIS A 297 9.32 -15.12 -15.53
N PHE A 298 9.12 -15.52 -14.26
CA PHE A 298 10.13 -16.24 -13.49
C PHE A 298 10.49 -17.59 -14.11
N LYS A 299 9.51 -18.36 -14.60
CA LYS A 299 9.76 -19.62 -15.35
C LYS A 299 10.62 -19.37 -16.58
N LYS A 300 10.30 -18.33 -17.37
CA LYS A 300 11.06 -17.95 -18.56
C LYS A 300 12.49 -17.58 -18.18
N TRP A 301 12.67 -16.71 -17.18
CA TRP A 301 13.98 -16.26 -16.73
C TRP A 301 14.83 -17.40 -16.17
N GLU A 302 14.24 -18.35 -15.45
CA GLU A 302 14.97 -19.49 -14.91
C GLU A 302 15.58 -20.33 -16.03
N ARG A 303 14.80 -20.60 -17.09
CA ARG A 303 15.30 -21.29 -18.30
C ARG A 303 16.45 -20.52 -18.95
N CYS A 304 16.31 -19.20 -19.09
CA CYS A 304 17.36 -18.37 -19.68
C CYS A 304 18.63 -18.32 -18.82
N LEU A 305 18.51 -18.28 -17.48
CA LEU A 305 19.66 -18.35 -16.57
C LEU A 305 20.36 -19.70 -16.66
N LYS A 306 19.60 -20.81 -16.65
CA LYS A 306 20.15 -22.17 -16.79
C LYS A 306 20.89 -22.35 -18.12
N ASP A 307 20.45 -21.70 -19.19
CA ASP A 307 21.12 -21.79 -20.48
C ASP A 307 22.33 -20.84 -20.61
N LYS A 308 22.26 -19.60 -20.12
CA LYS A 308 23.38 -18.65 -20.24
C LYS A 308 24.50 -18.90 -19.23
N TYR A 309 24.15 -19.33 -18.01
CA TYR A 309 25.05 -19.41 -16.85
C TYR A 309 25.15 -20.84 -16.31
N LYS A 310 25.49 -21.80 -17.19
CA LYS A 310 25.50 -23.25 -16.89
C LYS A 310 26.43 -23.65 -15.73
N ASP A 311 27.45 -22.85 -15.49
CA ASP A 311 28.48 -23.11 -14.47
C ASP A 311 28.06 -22.67 -13.05
N PHE A 312 26.86 -22.09 -12.90
CA PHE A 312 26.39 -21.56 -11.62
C PHE A 312 25.11 -22.25 -11.17
N ASP A 313 25.03 -22.57 -9.88
CA ASP A 313 23.81 -23.09 -9.28
C ASP A 313 22.70 -22.03 -9.31
N ILE A 314 21.48 -22.45 -9.64
CA ILE A 314 20.30 -21.60 -9.57
C ILE A 314 19.80 -21.52 -8.13
N VAL A 315 19.50 -20.30 -7.69
CA VAL A 315 18.84 -20.02 -6.40
C VAL A 315 17.48 -19.46 -6.71
N ASN A 316 16.42 -20.11 -6.24
CA ASN A 316 15.06 -19.68 -6.50
C ASN A 316 14.12 -19.97 -5.32
N ASN A 317 13.06 -19.17 -5.24
CA ASN A 317 11.90 -19.41 -4.40
C ASN A 317 10.74 -18.65 -5.02
N TRP A 318 10.20 -19.18 -6.13
CA TRP A 318 9.03 -18.59 -6.76
C TRP A 318 7.94 -19.65 -6.89
N SER A 319 6.77 -19.35 -6.35
CA SER A 319 5.62 -20.25 -6.38
C SER A 319 4.33 -19.44 -6.16
N GLN A 320 3.19 -20.04 -6.47
CA GLN A 320 1.92 -19.44 -6.09
C GLN A 320 1.80 -19.40 -4.56
N GLY A 321 1.57 -18.20 -4.01
CA GLY A 321 1.38 -17.99 -2.57
C GLY A 321 2.62 -17.54 -1.78
N ASN A 322 3.80 -17.49 -2.41
CA ASN A 322 4.99 -16.95 -1.76
C ASN A 322 4.87 -15.43 -1.53
N LYS A 323 5.11 -14.99 -0.28
CA LYS A 323 5.15 -13.56 0.08
C LYS A 323 6.27 -12.79 -0.63
N THR A 324 7.39 -13.47 -0.89
CA THR A 324 8.55 -12.93 -1.61
C THR A 324 9.03 -13.97 -2.60
N ASN A 325 9.03 -13.61 -3.88
CA ASN A 325 9.51 -14.46 -4.96
C ASN A 325 10.92 -14.04 -5.35
N TYR A 326 11.84 -14.98 -5.54
CA TYR A 326 13.17 -14.65 -6.04
C TYR A 326 13.74 -15.71 -6.99
N LEU A 327 14.67 -15.27 -7.84
CA LEU A 327 15.38 -16.12 -8.79
C LEU A 327 16.74 -15.50 -9.14
N GLY A 328 17.78 -16.32 -9.19
CA GLY A 328 19.10 -15.88 -9.62
C GLY A 328 20.12 -16.99 -9.62
N VAL A 329 21.39 -16.60 -9.50
CA VAL A 329 22.55 -17.50 -9.48
C VAL A 329 23.30 -17.41 -8.16
N LYS A 330 23.81 -18.54 -7.69
CA LYS A 330 24.74 -18.64 -6.56
C LYS A 330 26.16 -18.39 -7.05
N ILE A 331 26.91 -17.55 -6.35
CA ILE A 331 28.33 -17.32 -6.59
C ILE A 331 29.13 -17.77 -5.37
N VAL A 332 30.19 -18.53 -5.62
CA VAL A 332 31.18 -18.94 -4.62
C VAL A 332 32.51 -18.25 -4.94
N GLU A 333 33.05 -17.52 -3.97
CA GLU A 333 34.31 -16.78 -4.05
C GLU A 333 35.15 -17.04 -2.80
N GLY A 334 36.12 -17.95 -2.89
CA GLY A 334 36.82 -18.48 -1.73
C GLY A 334 35.85 -19.18 -0.78
N GLU A 335 35.85 -18.76 0.49
CA GLU A 335 34.89 -19.22 1.51
C GLU A 335 33.57 -18.44 1.49
N SER A 336 33.49 -17.35 0.72
CA SER A 336 32.31 -16.49 0.67
C SER A 336 31.29 -17.02 -0.33
N ILE A 337 30.02 -17.02 0.06
CA ILE A 337 28.91 -17.43 -0.79
C ILE A 337 27.89 -16.30 -0.80
N PHE A 338 27.45 -15.91 -1.99
CA PHE A 338 26.41 -14.90 -2.18
C PHE A 338 25.56 -15.24 -3.40
N SER A 339 24.52 -14.44 -3.66
CA SER A 339 23.65 -14.64 -4.81
C SER A 339 23.40 -13.35 -5.57
N LEU A 340 23.27 -13.46 -6.88
CA LEU A 340 22.83 -12.39 -7.76
C LEU A 340 21.41 -12.72 -8.19
N ILE A 341 20.43 -11.94 -7.75
CA ILE A 341 19.02 -12.31 -7.91
C ILE A 341 18.15 -11.17 -8.45
N ILE A 342 17.01 -11.57 -9.01
CA ILE A 342 15.79 -10.78 -9.10
C ILE A 342 14.90 -11.20 -7.92
N GLY A 343 14.35 -10.24 -7.20
CA GLY A 343 13.30 -10.47 -6.22
C GLY A 343 12.06 -9.64 -6.51
N TYR A 344 10.91 -10.15 -6.09
CA TYR A 344 9.61 -9.52 -6.21
C TYR A 344 8.83 -9.75 -4.92
N ASP A 345 8.44 -8.65 -4.28
CA ASP A 345 7.50 -8.65 -3.16
C ASP A 345 6.18 -7.98 -3.56
N ILE A 346 5.31 -7.71 -2.58
CA ILE A 346 3.99 -7.12 -2.81
C ILE A 346 4.07 -5.74 -3.49
N GLN A 347 5.17 -5.01 -3.31
CA GLN A 347 5.28 -3.60 -3.70
C GLN A 347 6.21 -3.39 -4.89
N SER A 348 7.27 -4.19 -5.05
CA SER A 348 8.33 -3.88 -5.99
C SER A 348 9.06 -5.10 -6.53
N ILE A 349 9.56 -4.98 -7.76
CA ILE A 349 10.54 -5.88 -8.34
C ILE A 349 11.91 -5.21 -8.30
N TYR A 350 12.93 -5.95 -7.91
CA TYR A 350 14.30 -5.47 -7.75
C TYR A 350 15.30 -6.52 -8.21
N TYR A 351 16.54 -6.08 -8.43
CA TYR A 351 17.66 -6.97 -8.69
C TYR A 351 18.88 -6.52 -7.88
N GLY A 352 19.79 -7.44 -7.59
CA GLY A 352 20.97 -7.08 -6.82
C GLY A 352 21.83 -8.25 -6.35
N ILE A 353 22.80 -7.90 -5.51
CA ILE A 353 23.75 -8.81 -4.87
C ILE A 353 23.29 -9.03 -3.43
N SER A 354 22.75 -10.21 -3.14
CA SER A 354 22.20 -10.57 -1.82
C SER A 354 23.20 -11.35 -0.98
N ARG A 355 23.15 -11.09 0.34
CA ARG A 355 23.96 -11.73 1.39
C ARG A 355 23.32 -13.00 1.97
N HIS A 356 22.04 -13.25 1.72
CA HIS A 356 21.26 -14.19 2.55
C HIS A 356 20.37 -15.18 1.77
N PHE A 357 20.19 -15.03 0.44
CA PHE A 357 19.40 -16.00 -0.33
C PHE A 357 20.17 -17.27 -0.69
N ALA A 358 21.51 -17.23 -0.68
CA ALA A 358 22.35 -18.39 -0.94
C ALA A 358 22.81 -19.13 0.33
N THR A 359 22.90 -18.43 1.48
CA THR A 359 23.29 -19.02 2.79
C THR A 359 22.70 -18.20 3.94
N ASP A 360 22.52 -18.82 5.11
CA ASP A 360 22.05 -18.14 6.33
C ASP A 360 23.10 -17.20 6.95
N ALA A 361 24.39 -17.35 6.58
CA ALA A 361 25.49 -16.55 7.12
C ALA A 361 25.77 -15.32 6.24
N LYS A 362 25.66 -14.12 6.83
CA LYS A 362 26.03 -12.88 6.16
C LYS A 362 27.55 -12.73 6.13
N ASP A 363 28.11 -12.66 4.93
CA ASP A 363 29.53 -12.33 4.76
C ASP A 363 29.71 -10.81 4.60
N ASN A 364 30.76 -10.27 5.21
CA ASN A 364 31.15 -8.85 5.13
C ASN A 364 32.53 -8.67 4.48
N ARG A 365 33.20 -9.77 4.12
CA ARG A 365 34.56 -9.75 3.54
C ARG A 365 34.57 -9.31 2.08
N LEU A 366 33.45 -9.45 1.38
CA LEU A 366 33.33 -9.07 -0.03
C LEU A 366 33.04 -7.58 -0.18
N ASN A 367 33.80 -6.92 -1.06
CA ASN A 367 33.63 -5.52 -1.44
C ASN A 367 33.02 -5.44 -2.84
N PHE A 368 31.96 -4.67 -3.06
CA PHE A 368 31.36 -4.43 -4.39
C PHE A 368 31.22 -2.93 -4.73
N GLU A 369 31.98 -2.03 -4.09
CA GLU A 369 31.81 -0.57 -4.18
C GLU A 369 31.80 -0.03 -5.62
N GLU A 370 32.70 -0.53 -6.48
CA GLU A 370 32.78 -0.11 -7.88
C GLU A 370 31.48 -0.41 -8.64
N ILE A 371 30.99 -1.65 -8.55
CA ILE A 371 29.74 -2.10 -9.18
C ILE A 371 28.54 -1.35 -8.58
N ILE A 372 28.55 -1.14 -7.26
CA ILE A 372 27.48 -0.44 -6.56
C ILE A 372 27.39 1.02 -7.01
N THR A 373 28.52 1.69 -7.16
CA THR A 373 28.57 3.09 -7.61
C THR A 373 28.20 3.20 -9.08
N GLU A 374 28.74 2.32 -9.94
CA GLU A 374 28.45 2.32 -11.37
C GLU A 374 26.96 2.09 -11.66
N LEU A 375 26.34 1.11 -10.97
CA LEU A 375 24.94 0.76 -11.18
C LEU A 375 23.97 1.55 -10.28
N ASN A 376 24.49 2.43 -9.43
CA ASN A 376 23.76 3.20 -8.43
C ASN A 376 22.84 2.30 -7.57
N LEU A 377 23.44 1.30 -6.92
CA LEU A 377 22.75 0.34 -6.06
C LEU A 377 22.64 0.85 -4.62
N THR A 378 21.52 0.55 -3.97
CA THR A 378 21.28 0.83 -2.54
C THR A 378 21.78 -0.32 -1.69
N LYS A 379 22.36 -0.04 -0.51
CA LYS A 379 22.85 -1.06 0.42
C LYS A 379 21.96 -1.14 1.67
N ASP A 380 21.89 -2.32 2.27
CA ASP A 380 21.32 -2.54 3.59
C ASP A 380 21.95 -3.80 4.25
N ASP A 381 21.38 -4.25 5.36
CA ASP A 381 21.88 -5.41 6.09
C ASP A 381 21.76 -6.74 5.33
N ASN A 382 20.88 -6.82 4.35
CA ASN A 382 20.52 -8.04 3.61
C ASN A 382 21.13 -8.07 2.19
N TRP A 383 21.53 -6.90 1.68
CA TRP A 383 22.04 -6.69 0.34
C TRP A 383 23.42 -6.04 0.38
N TYR A 384 24.35 -6.55 -0.43
CA TYR A 384 25.55 -5.78 -0.74
C TYR A 384 25.18 -4.56 -1.59
N GLY A 385 24.24 -4.74 -2.52
CA GLY A 385 23.66 -3.66 -3.32
C GLY A 385 22.43 -4.16 -4.08
N TYR A 386 21.35 -3.39 -4.11
CA TYR A 386 20.13 -3.70 -4.88
C TYR A 386 19.55 -2.44 -5.54
N ARG A 387 18.68 -2.64 -6.52
CA ARG A 387 17.94 -1.53 -7.14
C ARG A 387 16.57 -1.98 -7.64
N ILE A 388 15.57 -1.11 -7.48
CA ILE A 388 14.22 -1.31 -8.02
C ILE A 388 14.24 -1.28 -9.56
N THR A 389 13.43 -2.14 -10.17
CA THR A 389 13.33 -2.31 -11.62
C THR A 389 11.87 -2.53 -12.05
N SER A 390 11.67 -2.95 -13.30
CA SER A 390 10.38 -3.43 -13.84
C SER A 390 10.51 -4.89 -14.30
N PHE A 391 9.38 -5.59 -14.45
CA PHE A 391 9.35 -6.94 -15.04
C PHE A 391 9.94 -6.95 -16.46
N GLU A 392 9.74 -5.90 -17.25
CA GLU A 392 10.32 -5.78 -18.59
C GLU A 392 11.87 -5.81 -18.57
N ASN A 393 12.48 -5.14 -17.59
CA ASN A 393 13.93 -4.95 -17.54
C ASN A 393 14.67 -5.90 -16.58
N ALA A 394 13.96 -6.60 -15.69
CA ALA A 394 14.55 -7.34 -14.57
C ALA A 394 15.61 -8.36 -15.03
N TYR A 395 15.28 -9.22 -15.99
CA TYR A 395 16.21 -10.22 -16.51
C TYR A 395 17.44 -9.61 -17.19
N MET A 396 17.25 -8.59 -18.03
CA MET A 396 18.35 -7.90 -18.70
C MET A 396 19.31 -7.31 -17.68
N ARG A 397 18.79 -6.63 -16.65
CA ARG A 397 19.60 -5.99 -15.61
C ARG A 397 20.33 -7.00 -14.73
N LEU A 398 19.66 -8.10 -14.34
CA LEU A 398 20.32 -9.19 -13.62
C LEU A 398 21.43 -9.82 -14.47
N SER A 399 21.16 -10.09 -15.75
CA SER A 399 22.12 -10.67 -16.67
C SER A 399 23.37 -9.79 -16.79
N ALA A 400 23.21 -8.48 -16.98
CA ALA A 400 24.32 -7.54 -17.02
C ALA A 400 25.11 -7.48 -15.70
N LEU A 401 24.42 -7.58 -14.56
CA LEU A 401 25.05 -7.65 -13.24
C LEU A 401 25.88 -8.93 -13.07
N ILE A 402 25.36 -10.09 -13.49
CA ILE A 402 26.09 -11.37 -13.48
C ILE A 402 27.34 -11.27 -14.32
N ASP A 403 27.23 -10.80 -15.57
CA ASP A 403 28.37 -10.65 -16.47
C ASP A 403 29.46 -9.75 -15.83
N LYS A 404 29.07 -8.63 -15.20
CA LYS A 404 30.00 -7.73 -14.51
C LYS A 404 30.72 -8.39 -13.33
N VAL A 405 29.97 -9.07 -12.46
CA VAL A 405 30.54 -9.73 -11.27
C VAL A 405 31.46 -10.88 -11.68
N VAL A 406 31.08 -11.67 -12.68
CA VAL A 406 31.90 -12.77 -13.19
C VAL A 406 33.17 -12.26 -13.87
N ASN A 407 33.07 -11.19 -14.68
CA ASN A 407 34.24 -10.59 -15.34
C ASN A 407 35.22 -10.00 -14.31
N ARG A 408 34.72 -9.34 -13.26
CA ARG A 408 35.56 -8.85 -12.16
C ARG A 408 36.40 -9.97 -11.54
N LYS A 409 35.79 -11.14 -11.31
CA LYS A 409 36.48 -12.30 -10.75
C LYS A 409 37.63 -12.78 -11.66
N GLN A 410 37.45 -12.76 -12.98
CA GLN A 410 38.50 -13.16 -13.93
C GLN A 410 39.70 -12.21 -13.94
N TYR A 411 39.50 -10.91 -13.74
CA TYR A 411 40.61 -9.94 -13.67
C TYR A 411 41.42 -10.10 -12.38
N GLN A 412 40.78 -10.33 -11.24
CA GLN A 412 41.49 -10.53 -9.96
C GLN A 412 42.38 -11.79 -9.96
N ILE A 413 41.95 -12.86 -10.65
CA ILE A 413 42.75 -14.09 -10.77
C ILE A 413 44.02 -13.88 -11.62
N LYS A 414 43.94 -13.06 -12.69
CA LYS A 414 45.08 -12.78 -13.58
C LYS A 414 46.17 -11.93 -12.92
N ASP A 415 45.81 -10.98 -12.06
CA ASP A 415 46.80 -10.16 -11.36
C ASP A 415 47.59 -10.97 -10.31
N THR A 416 46.99 -11.98 -9.69
CA THR A 416 47.71 -12.89 -8.77
C THR A 416 48.70 -13.83 -9.47
N SER A 417 48.48 -14.17 -10.76
CA SER A 417 49.36 -15.10 -11.49
C SER A 417 50.59 -14.45 -12.14
N ILE A 418 50.70 -13.11 -12.12
CA ILE A 418 51.85 -12.38 -12.68
C ILE A 418 52.91 -12.09 -11.58
N GLY A 419 52.59 -12.34 -10.30
CA GLY A 419 53.45 -12.01 -9.16
C GLY A 419 54.48 -13.07 -8.74
N GLU A 420 54.57 -14.24 -9.39
CA GLU A 420 55.45 -15.34 -8.94
C GLU A 420 56.79 -15.48 -9.69
N ASP A 421 57.09 -14.66 -10.70
CA ASP A 421 58.37 -14.73 -11.44
C ASP A 421 59.28 -13.51 -11.20
N ILE A 422 59.76 -13.33 -9.96
CA ILE A 422 61.06 -12.68 -9.70
C ILE A 422 61.80 -13.51 -8.66
N SER A 423 62.47 -14.58 -9.12
CA SER A 423 63.47 -15.29 -8.33
C SER A 423 64.79 -14.51 -8.36
N VAL A 424 65.16 -13.96 -7.20
CA VAL A 424 66.46 -13.37 -6.94
C VAL A 424 67.50 -14.49 -6.88
N ASN A 425 68.33 -14.59 -7.92
CA ASN A 425 69.58 -15.32 -7.91
C ASN A 425 70.61 -14.56 -7.06
N GLN A 426 70.92 -15.03 -5.85
CA GLN A 426 72.21 -14.81 -5.18
C GLN A 426 72.52 -15.96 -4.21
N ILE A 427 73.36 -16.92 -4.63
CA ILE A 427 74.35 -17.58 -3.76
C ILE A 427 75.59 -17.92 -4.60
N LYS A 428 76.57 -17.00 -4.65
CA LYS A 428 77.98 -17.20 -4.23
C LYS A 428 78.79 -15.94 -4.46
#